data_AF-W6JUS8-F1
#
_entry.id   AF-W6JUS8-F1
#
_cell.length_a   1.000
_cell.length_b   1.000
_cell.length_c   1.000
_cell.angle_alpha   90.00
_cell.angle_beta   90.00
_cell.angle_gamma   90.00
#
_symmetry.space_group_name_H-M   'P 1'
#
loop_
_entity.id
_entity.type
_entity.pdbx_description
1 polymer ?
#
loop_
_entity_poly.entity_id
_entity_poly.type
_entity_poly.pdbx_seq_one_letter_code
_entity_poly.pdbx_strand_id
1 'polypeptide(L)'
;MSTSAPTALSRSPPRHYRATPGTPKIYDAHFPPQPEGPLDRRPRARNAAESEFLDLGEGARLWLIEAAAAGTPRMRVKMTEALALAKLFDPVEVDWALGHAAVHGRFAEADLSSILDHHARAPKAGEHRASEDRSLTQGTSAWARLGQHSKDEAL
;
A
#
# COMPACT_ATOMS: atom_id res chain seq x y z
N MET A 1 64.81 17.90 -17.54
CA MET A 1 63.38 17.95 -17.15
C MET A 1 62.78 16.58 -17.46
N SER A 2 62.75 15.67 -16.48
CA SER A 2 62.14 14.33 -16.68
C SER A 2 60.86 14.26 -15.86
N THR A 3 59.73 14.21 -16.56
CA THR A 3 58.40 14.05 -15.98
C THR A 3 58.14 12.55 -15.80
N SER A 4 58.16 12.05 -14.56
CA SER A 4 57.69 10.69 -14.26
C SER A 4 56.17 10.63 -14.31
N ALA A 5 55.63 9.71 -15.11
CA ALA A 5 54.21 9.39 -15.12
C ALA A 5 53.83 8.56 -13.87
N PRO A 6 52.64 8.77 -13.28
CA PRO A 6 52.21 7.98 -12.13
C PRO A 6 51.79 6.56 -12.57
N THR A 7 52.46 5.55 -12.01
CA THR A 7 52.06 4.15 -12.10
C THR A 7 50.68 3.98 -11.46
N ALA A 8 49.65 3.72 -12.26
CA ALA A 8 48.36 3.31 -11.75
C ALA A 8 48.50 1.92 -11.10
N LEU A 9 48.39 1.85 -9.77
CA LEU A 9 48.24 0.57 -9.08
C LEU A 9 46.91 -0.07 -9.50
N SER A 10 46.99 -1.15 -10.27
CA SER A 10 45.85 -2.04 -10.49
C SER A 10 45.47 -2.69 -9.16
N ARG A 11 44.36 -2.25 -8.55
CA ARG A 11 43.82 -2.86 -7.34
C ARG A 11 43.24 -4.22 -7.70
N SER A 12 43.95 -5.29 -7.37
CA SER A 12 43.42 -6.65 -7.53
C SER A 12 42.16 -6.80 -6.67
N PRO A 13 41.07 -7.39 -7.20
CA PRO A 13 39.90 -7.67 -6.38
C PRO A 13 40.28 -8.66 -5.27
N PRO A 14 39.66 -8.57 -4.09
CA PRO A 14 39.81 -9.59 -3.06
C PRO A 14 39.48 -10.96 -3.66
N ARG A 15 40.12 -12.02 -3.16
CA ARG A 15 39.90 -13.39 -3.60
C ARG A 15 39.38 -14.19 -2.42
N HIS A 16 38.37 -15.01 -2.65
CA HIS A 16 37.92 -15.96 -1.63
C HIS A 16 38.98 -17.07 -1.44
N TYR A 17 39.20 -17.46 -0.19
CA TYR A 17 39.84 -18.74 0.09
C TYR A 17 38.95 -19.88 -0.42
N ARG A 18 39.55 -20.96 -0.93
CA ARG A 18 38.80 -22.14 -1.36
C ARG A 18 37.89 -22.63 -0.23
N ALA A 19 36.61 -22.77 -0.55
CA ALA A 19 35.61 -23.41 0.30
C ALA A 19 35.77 -24.93 0.25
N THR A 20 35.31 -25.62 1.29
CA THR A 20 35.09 -27.07 1.29
C THR A 20 33.65 -27.38 0.89
N PRO A 21 33.36 -28.56 0.32
CA PRO A 21 31.99 -28.98 0.04
C PRO A 21 31.11 -28.85 1.29
N GLY A 22 29.94 -28.21 1.16
CA GLY A 22 29.01 -27.98 2.27
C GLY A 22 29.33 -26.78 3.18
N THR A 23 30.43 -26.06 2.98
CA THR A 23 30.80 -24.89 3.80
C THR A 23 31.20 -23.71 2.92
N PRO A 24 30.22 -22.98 2.32
CA PRO A 24 30.52 -21.82 1.50
C PRO A 24 31.24 -20.74 2.33
N LYS A 25 32.35 -20.20 1.80
CA LYS A 25 33.08 -19.09 2.41
C LYS A 25 32.80 -17.79 1.65
N ILE A 26 31.94 -16.97 2.25
CA ILE A 26 31.63 -15.62 1.74
C ILE A 26 32.57 -14.64 2.45
N TYR A 27 33.19 -13.73 1.70
CA TYR A 27 34.02 -12.67 2.25
C TYR A 27 33.31 -11.35 2.00
N ASP A 28 32.76 -10.77 3.06
CA ASP A 28 31.84 -9.64 2.99
C ASP A 28 32.43 -8.40 2.32
N ALA A 29 33.75 -8.23 2.33
CA ALA A 29 34.42 -7.12 1.64
C ALA A 29 34.30 -7.16 0.10
N HIS A 30 33.75 -8.24 -0.48
CA HIS A 30 33.36 -8.28 -1.89
C HIS A 30 32.05 -7.55 -2.15
N PHE A 31 31.20 -7.40 -1.14
CA PHE A 31 29.92 -6.74 -1.27
C PHE A 31 30.09 -5.30 -0.80
N PRO A 32 29.86 -4.29 -1.65
CA PRO A 32 29.76 -2.92 -1.16
C PRO A 32 28.69 -2.85 -0.07
N PRO A 33 28.81 -1.90 0.88
CA PRO A 33 27.78 -1.72 1.91
C PRO A 33 26.42 -1.64 1.23
N GLN A 34 25.47 -2.45 1.70
CA GLN A 34 24.12 -2.37 1.20
C GLN A 34 23.64 -0.92 1.38
N PRO A 35 23.08 -0.29 0.32
CA PRO A 35 22.44 1.00 0.50
C PRO A 35 21.37 0.88 1.58
N GLU A 36 21.12 1.96 2.33
CA GLU A 36 20.20 1.97 3.46
C GLU A 36 18.86 1.33 3.09
N GLY A 37 18.57 0.19 3.76
CA GLY A 37 17.26 -0.45 3.94
C GLY A 37 16.38 -0.76 2.70
N PRO A 38 15.60 -1.85 2.73
CA PRO A 38 14.43 -1.98 1.86
C PRO A 38 13.44 -0.80 1.99
N LEU A 39 13.44 -0.14 3.14
CA LEU A 39 12.51 0.92 3.54
C LEU A 39 12.70 2.24 2.78
N ASP A 40 13.91 2.54 2.29
CA ASP A 40 14.18 3.80 1.57
C ASP A 40 14.16 3.67 0.03
N ARG A 41 13.73 2.51 -0.49
CA ARG A 41 13.59 2.32 -1.93
C ARG A 41 12.41 3.12 -2.45
N ARG A 42 12.71 4.26 -3.08
CA ARG A 42 11.70 5.06 -3.80
C ARG A 42 11.44 4.48 -5.19
N PRO A 43 10.16 4.28 -5.58
CA PRO A 43 9.81 3.93 -6.96
C PRO A 43 10.37 4.97 -7.93
N ARG A 44 11.00 4.50 -9.02
CA ARG A 44 11.51 5.36 -10.09
C ARG A 44 11.00 4.86 -11.43
N ALA A 45 10.47 5.77 -12.24
CA ALA A 45 10.04 5.44 -13.58
C ALA A 45 11.23 5.03 -14.45
N ARG A 46 11.05 3.94 -15.19
CA ARG A 46 11.97 3.48 -16.25
C ARG A 46 11.35 3.55 -17.64
N ASN A 47 10.07 3.90 -17.73
CA ASN A 47 9.33 4.09 -18.98
C ASN A 47 8.20 5.12 -18.80
N ALA A 48 7.58 5.52 -19.91
CA ALA A 48 6.54 6.55 -19.92
C ALA A 48 5.32 6.19 -19.07
N ALA A 49 4.83 4.95 -19.14
CA ALA A 49 3.68 4.51 -18.34
C ALA A 49 3.98 4.54 -16.83
N GLU A 50 5.19 4.15 -16.41
CA GLU A 50 5.60 4.29 -15.01
C GLU A 50 5.72 5.76 -14.59
N SER A 51 6.11 6.67 -15.50
CA SER A 51 6.12 8.11 -15.22
C SER A 51 4.70 8.63 -15.02
N GLU A 52 3.81 8.38 -15.99
CA GLU A 52 2.40 8.78 -15.93
C GLU A 52 1.71 8.26 -14.67
N PHE A 53 2.03 7.03 -14.27
CA PHE A 53 1.48 6.45 -13.04
C PHE A 53 1.99 7.16 -11.80
N LEU A 54 3.28 7.51 -11.73
CA LEU A 54 3.85 8.26 -10.61
C LEU A 54 3.42 9.73 -10.60
N ASP A 55 2.97 10.26 -11.72
CA ASP A 55 2.41 11.61 -11.87
C ASP A 55 0.97 11.70 -11.32
N LEU A 56 0.28 10.57 -11.10
CA LEU A 56 -1.03 10.55 -10.44
C LEU A 56 -0.96 11.12 -9.01
N GLY A 57 0.10 10.80 -8.25
CA GLY A 57 0.30 11.35 -6.92
C GLY A 57 1.02 10.44 -5.92
N GLU A 58 0.78 10.70 -4.64
CA GLU A 58 1.46 10.00 -3.54
C GLU A 58 0.82 8.63 -3.27
N GLY A 59 -0.49 8.50 -3.46
CA GLY A 59 -1.18 7.21 -3.35
C GLY A 59 -0.64 6.18 -4.35
N ALA A 60 -0.33 6.61 -5.57
CA ALA A 60 0.34 5.78 -6.58
C ALA A 60 1.74 5.31 -6.14
N ARG A 61 2.54 6.18 -5.53
CA ARG A 61 3.86 5.82 -4.97
C ARG A 61 3.73 4.81 -3.85
N LEU A 62 2.85 5.08 -2.90
CA LEU A 62 2.58 4.19 -1.77
C LEU A 62 2.11 2.81 -2.27
N TRP A 63 1.22 2.78 -3.25
CA TRP A 63 0.75 1.55 -3.88
C TRP A 63 1.92 0.72 -4.43
N LEU A 64 2.90 1.32 -5.11
CA LEU A 64 4.06 0.58 -5.63
C LEU A 64 4.95 0.02 -4.52
N ILE A 65 5.15 0.78 -3.44
CA ILE A 65 5.96 0.34 -2.29
C ILE A 65 5.29 -0.86 -1.63
N GLU A 66 4.02 -0.73 -1.27
CA GLU A 66 3.26 -1.76 -0.56
C GLU A 66 3.00 -2.98 -1.44
N ALA A 67 2.65 -2.79 -2.72
CA ALA A 67 2.44 -3.89 -3.66
C ALA A 67 3.73 -4.70 -3.88
N ALA A 68 4.89 -4.03 -3.97
CA ALA A 68 6.18 -4.70 -4.09
C ALA A 68 6.56 -5.44 -2.80
N ALA A 69 6.33 -4.83 -1.64
CA ALA A 69 6.54 -5.47 -0.34
C ALA A 69 5.66 -6.71 -0.16
N ALA A 70 4.41 -6.66 -0.64
CA ALA A 70 3.47 -7.78 -0.64
C ALA A 70 3.75 -8.84 -1.73
N GLY A 71 4.73 -8.63 -2.63
CA GLY A 71 5.02 -9.55 -3.72
C GLY A 71 3.91 -9.63 -4.76
N THR A 72 3.20 -8.53 -5.01
CA THR A 72 2.05 -8.47 -5.90
C THR A 72 2.42 -8.89 -7.32
N PRO A 73 1.77 -9.91 -7.90
CA PRO A 73 2.03 -10.31 -9.27
C PRO A 73 1.37 -9.33 -10.26
N ARG A 74 1.89 -9.29 -11.49
CA ARG A 74 1.30 -8.52 -12.61
C ARG A 74 1.15 -7.01 -12.34
N MET A 75 2.00 -6.40 -11.49
CA MET A 75 1.96 -4.96 -11.18
C MET A 75 1.90 -4.04 -12.41
N ARG A 76 2.62 -4.39 -13.49
CA ARG A 76 2.59 -3.61 -14.74
C ARG A 76 1.22 -3.57 -15.39
N VAL A 77 0.48 -4.67 -15.36
CA VAL A 77 -0.89 -4.75 -15.90
C VAL A 77 -1.82 -3.88 -15.04
N LYS A 78 -1.71 -4.00 -13.72
CA LYS A 78 -2.49 -3.22 -12.75
C LYS A 78 -2.23 -1.71 -12.86
N MET A 79 -0.99 -1.29 -13.10
CA MET A 79 -0.66 0.12 -13.37
C MET A 79 -1.35 0.60 -14.65
N THR A 80 -1.29 -0.17 -15.73
CA THR A 80 -1.97 0.18 -16.99
C THR A 80 -3.49 0.29 -16.80
N GLU A 81 -4.09 -0.61 -16.03
CA GLU A 81 -5.51 -0.55 -15.67
C GLU A 81 -5.85 0.71 -14.86
N ALA A 82 -5.03 1.05 -13.86
CA ALA A 82 -5.19 2.28 -13.10
C ALA A 82 -5.09 3.54 -13.98
N LEU A 83 -4.14 3.58 -14.91
CA LEU A 83 -4.03 4.66 -15.89
C LEU A 83 -5.22 4.72 -16.84
N ALA A 84 -5.79 3.56 -17.21
CA ALA A 84 -7.03 3.53 -17.99
C ALA A 84 -8.21 4.09 -17.19
N LEU A 85 -8.31 3.76 -15.90
CA LEU A 85 -9.32 4.32 -15.00
C LEU A 85 -9.14 5.84 -14.80
N ALA A 86 -7.91 6.33 -14.68
CA ALA A 86 -7.62 7.77 -14.57
C ALA A 86 -8.02 8.57 -15.83
N LYS A 87 -8.27 7.91 -16.97
CA LYS A 87 -8.85 8.56 -18.16
C LYS A 87 -10.37 8.67 -18.12
N LEU A 88 -11.02 7.92 -17.22
CA LEU A 88 -12.48 7.85 -17.07
C LEU A 88 -12.97 8.57 -15.80
N PHE A 89 -12.13 8.61 -14.77
CA PHE A 89 -12.41 9.22 -13.47
C PHE A 89 -11.50 10.44 -13.22
N ASP A 90 -11.81 11.20 -12.17
CA ASP A 90 -10.91 12.26 -11.70
C ASP A 90 -9.58 11.63 -11.24
N PRO A 91 -8.41 12.09 -11.74
CA PRO A 91 -7.12 11.54 -11.35
C PRO A 91 -6.82 11.60 -9.84
N VAL A 92 -7.36 12.60 -9.13
CA VAL A 92 -7.20 12.74 -7.68
C VAL A 92 -7.94 11.63 -6.94
N GLU A 93 -9.12 11.25 -7.41
CA GLU A 93 -9.90 10.13 -6.87
C GLU A 93 -9.17 8.80 -7.10
N VAL A 94 -8.52 8.64 -8.26
CA VAL A 94 -7.72 7.45 -8.55
C VAL A 94 -6.47 7.39 -7.67
N ASP A 95 -5.76 8.50 -7.46
CA ASP A 95 -4.62 8.56 -6.53
C ASP A 95 -5.05 8.22 -5.09
N TRP A 96 -6.16 8.81 -4.63
CA TRP A 96 -6.75 8.49 -3.32
C TRP A 96 -7.06 6.99 -3.20
N ALA A 97 -7.71 6.40 -4.21
CA ALA A 97 -8.08 4.99 -4.20
C ALA A 97 -6.85 4.06 -4.22
N LEU A 98 -5.78 4.44 -4.92
CA LEU A 98 -4.49 3.75 -4.90
C LEU A 98 -3.85 3.77 -3.51
N GLY A 99 -3.86 4.93 -2.84
CA GLY A 99 -3.39 5.06 -1.47
C GLY A 99 -4.22 4.23 -0.49
N HIS A 100 -5.54 4.26 -0.62
CA HIS A 100 -6.46 3.47 0.19
C HIS A 100 -6.23 1.96 -0.01
N ALA A 101 -6.10 1.52 -1.26
CA ALA A 101 -5.77 0.14 -1.60
C ALA A 101 -4.46 -0.31 -0.95
N ALA A 102 -3.42 0.54 -0.99
CA ALA A 102 -2.11 0.26 -0.43
C ALA A 102 -2.17 0.06 1.10
N VAL A 103 -2.81 0.98 1.82
CA VAL A 103 -2.96 0.90 3.29
C VAL A 103 -3.71 -0.35 3.73
N HIS A 104 -4.65 -0.84 2.91
CA HIS A 104 -5.45 -2.03 3.21
C HIS A 104 -4.90 -3.32 2.58
N GLY A 105 -3.73 -3.30 1.93
CA GLY A 105 -3.14 -4.47 1.29
C GLY A 105 -3.98 -5.05 0.13
N ARG A 106 -4.80 -4.22 -0.51
CA ARG A 106 -5.74 -4.62 -1.56
C ARG A 106 -5.12 -4.46 -2.95
N PHE A 107 -4.53 -5.55 -3.45
CA PHE A 107 -3.82 -5.58 -4.73
C PHE A 107 -4.43 -6.55 -5.75
N ALA A 108 -5.63 -7.08 -5.50
CA ALA A 108 -6.32 -8.01 -6.38
C ALA A 108 -6.78 -7.32 -7.68
N GLU A 109 -7.22 -8.13 -8.64
CA GLU A 109 -7.89 -7.63 -9.84
C GLU A 109 -9.24 -7.00 -9.42
N ALA A 110 -9.63 -5.89 -10.04
CA ALA A 110 -10.83 -5.10 -9.70
C ALA A 110 -10.88 -4.43 -8.30
N ASP A 111 -9.83 -4.53 -7.47
CA ASP A 111 -9.82 -3.83 -6.17
C ASP A 111 -9.95 -2.32 -6.34
N LEU A 112 -9.20 -1.74 -7.28
CA LEU A 112 -9.21 -0.30 -7.54
C LEU A 112 -10.58 0.18 -8.01
N SER A 113 -11.20 -0.50 -8.99
CA SER A 113 -12.56 -0.17 -9.44
C SER A 113 -13.60 -0.35 -8.34
N SER A 114 -13.48 -1.40 -7.52
CA SER A 114 -14.38 -1.62 -6.39
C SER A 114 -14.29 -0.50 -5.34
N ILE A 115 -13.09 0.01 -5.08
CA ILE A 115 -12.87 1.14 -4.15
C ILE A 115 -13.47 2.42 -4.73
N LEU A 116 -13.22 2.71 -6.02
CA LEU A 116 -13.77 3.88 -6.70
C LEU A 116 -15.31 3.84 -6.74
N ASP A 117 -15.90 2.70 -7.09
CA ASP A 117 -17.36 2.52 -7.13
C ASP A 117 -18.00 2.68 -5.75
N HIS A 118 -17.34 2.17 -4.71
CA HIS A 118 -17.81 2.34 -3.34
C HIS A 118 -17.75 3.81 -2.91
N HIS A 119 -16.65 4.49 -3.23
CA HIS A 119 -16.48 5.92 -2.91
C HIS A 119 -17.51 6.78 -3.63
N ALA A 120 -17.76 6.53 -4.92
CA ALA A 120 -18.76 7.25 -5.71
C ALA A 120 -20.20 7.08 -5.17
N ARG A 121 -20.49 5.97 -4.49
CA ARG A 121 -21.79 5.69 -3.86
C ARG A 121 -21.88 6.16 -2.41
N ALA A 122 -20.74 6.45 -1.78
CA ALA A 122 -20.74 6.94 -0.41
C ALA A 122 -21.37 8.35 -0.37
N PRO A 123 -22.21 8.64 0.63
CA PRO A 123 -22.75 9.98 0.81
C PRO A 123 -21.59 10.98 0.96
N LYS A 124 -21.57 12.01 0.10
CA LYS A 124 -20.55 13.07 0.20
C LYS A 124 -20.64 13.70 1.58
N ALA A 125 -19.50 13.90 2.25
CA ALA A 125 -19.43 14.46 3.59
C ALA A 125 -20.29 15.73 3.68
N GLY A 126 -21.44 15.61 4.36
CA GLY A 126 -22.54 16.57 4.31
C GLY A 126 -23.93 15.91 4.28
N GLU A 127 -24.05 14.71 3.71
CA GLU A 127 -25.28 13.91 3.79
C GLU A 127 -25.28 12.97 5.00
N HIS A 128 -25.33 13.55 6.20
CA HIS A 128 -25.75 12.82 7.38
C HIS A 128 -27.26 12.62 7.32
N ARG A 129 -27.73 11.57 6.64
CA ARG A 129 -29.12 11.13 6.80
C ARG A 129 -29.25 10.46 8.16
N ALA A 130 -29.85 11.16 9.12
CA ALA A 130 -30.34 10.53 10.33
C ALA A 130 -31.34 9.42 9.91
N SER A 131 -31.05 8.17 10.28
CA SER A 131 -32.03 7.09 10.20
C SER A 131 -32.90 7.15 11.47
N GLU A 132 -34.21 6.91 11.31
CA GLU A 132 -35.15 6.73 12.43
C GLU A 132 -34.73 5.54 13.34
N ASP A 133 -33.87 4.64 12.86
CA ASP A 133 -33.29 3.52 13.63
C ASP A 133 -32.16 3.94 14.60
N ARG A 134 -31.59 5.14 14.43
CA ARG A 134 -30.64 5.74 15.37
C ARG A 134 -31.25 6.95 16.06
N SER A 135 -32.51 6.81 16.45
CA SER A 135 -33.11 7.63 17.47
C SER A 135 -32.37 7.41 18.80
N LEU A 136 -31.90 8.50 19.42
CA LEU A 136 -31.39 8.50 20.80
C LEU A 136 -32.54 8.40 21.83
N THR A 137 -33.73 7.97 21.41
CA THR A 137 -34.87 7.76 22.33
C THR A 137 -34.60 6.54 23.18
N GLN A 138 -33.93 6.83 24.28
CA GLN A 138 -33.89 6.04 25.50
C GLN A 138 -35.29 5.56 25.90
N GLY A 139 -35.48 4.25 26.03
CA GLY A 139 -36.45 3.70 26.97
C GLY A 139 -37.30 2.52 26.49
N THR A 140 -36.87 1.31 26.82
CA THR A 140 -37.73 0.12 26.99
C THR A 140 -38.50 0.13 28.32
N SER A 141 -38.59 1.29 28.98
CA SER A 141 -39.23 1.48 30.30
C SER A 141 -40.70 1.07 30.32
N ALA A 142 -41.37 1.03 29.16
CA ALA A 142 -42.72 0.52 29.02
C ALA A 142 -42.84 -1.00 29.32
N TRP A 143 -41.80 -1.79 29.05
CA TRP A 143 -41.81 -3.25 29.29
C TRP A 143 -41.58 -3.61 30.77
N ALA A 144 -40.90 -2.76 31.53
CA ALA A 144 -40.62 -2.97 32.94
C ALA A 144 -41.90 -3.03 33.81
N ARG A 145 -43.01 -2.45 33.35
CA ARG A 145 -44.31 -2.47 34.04
C ARG A 145 -45.08 -3.78 33.86
N LEU A 146 -44.81 -4.55 32.82
CA LEU A 146 -45.58 -5.77 32.51
C LEU A 146 -45.28 -6.94 33.45
N GLY A 147 -44.14 -6.90 34.17
CA GLY A 147 -43.75 -7.91 35.16
C GLY A 147 -44.23 -7.65 36.60
N GLN A 148 -44.88 -6.52 36.86
CA GLN A 148 -45.30 -6.10 38.22
C GLN A 148 -46.73 -6.53 38.56
N HIS A 149 -47.48 -7.09 37.61
CA HIS A 149 -48.91 -7.39 37.75
C HIS A 149 -49.22 -8.89 37.90
N SER A 150 -48.40 -9.66 38.61
CA SER A 150 -48.69 -11.08 38.86
C SER A 150 -48.37 -11.63 40.26
N LYS A 151 -48.01 -10.80 41.24
CA LYS A 151 -47.80 -11.26 42.63
C LYS A 151 -48.20 -10.20 43.64
N ASP A 152 -49.50 -10.13 43.90
CA ASP A 152 -50.16 -9.87 45.19
C ASP A 152 -51.62 -10.36 45.00
N GLU A 153 -51.83 -11.67 45.15
CA GLU A 153 -52.73 -12.28 46.16
C GLU A 153 -54.20 -11.83 46.00
N ALA A 154 -55.12 -12.60 45.42
CA ALA A 154 -55.60 -13.92 45.86
C ALA A 154 -55.80 -13.99 47.39
N LEU A 155 -56.94 -13.44 47.82
CA LEU A 155 -57.71 -13.92 48.98
C LEU A 155 -58.18 -15.36 48.75
#